data_AF-A0A0L0JMP1-F1
#
_entry.id   AF-A0A0L0JMP1-F1
#
_cell.length_a   1.000
_cell.length_b   1.000
_cell.length_c   1.000
_cell.angle_alpha   90.00
_cell.angle_beta   90.00
_cell.angle_gamma   90.00
#
_symmetry.space_group_name_H-M   'P 1'
#
loop_
_entity.id
_entity.type
_entity.pdbx_description
1 polymer ?
#
loop_
_entity_poly.entity_id
_entity_poly.type
_entity_poly.pdbx_seq_one_letter_code
_entity_poly.pdbx_strand_id
1 'polypeptide(L)'
;IKLDTENYRLLVNPTGRFEIGGPMGDAGLTGRKIIIDTYGGFARHGGGAFSGKDPSKVDRSAAYAMRWVAKNVVAAGLASRCEVQVAYAIGKAEPVGLFVETFGTNTIDTDKIEKAIDEVFDLRPAAIIRDLDLLRPIYAQTAAYGHFGRELPDFTWERTDRVEALKKAAGL
;
A
#
# COMPACT_ATOMS: atom_id res chain seq x y z
N ILE A 1 22.13 -8.19 -2.63
CA ILE A 1 22.28 -7.64 -4.00
C ILE A 1 23.42 -6.63 -3.94
N LYS A 2 24.56 -6.88 -4.59
CA LYS A 2 25.58 -5.83 -4.78
C LYS A 2 25.06 -4.95 -5.91
N LEU A 3 24.69 -3.72 -5.59
CA LEU A 3 24.31 -2.74 -6.61
C LEU A 3 25.58 -2.35 -7.36
N ASP A 4 25.53 -2.34 -8.68
CA ASP A 4 26.59 -1.76 -9.49
C ASP A 4 26.66 -0.26 -9.17
N THR A 5 27.85 0.20 -8.78
CA THR A 5 28.12 1.58 -8.40
C THR A 5 29.20 2.20 -9.30
N GLU A 6 29.65 1.47 -10.31
CA GLU A 6 30.59 2.00 -11.29
C GLU A 6 29.83 2.93 -12.27
N ASN A 7 30.53 3.96 -12.77
CA ASN A 7 30.02 4.90 -13.78
C ASN A 7 28.73 5.68 -13.41
N TYR A 8 28.40 5.81 -12.13
CA TYR A 8 27.25 6.60 -11.71
C TYR A 8 27.50 8.11 -11.92
N ARG A 9 26.45 8.83 -12.33
CA ARG A 9 26.48 10.30 -12.40
C ARG A 9 26.03 10.88 -11.05
N LEU A 10 26.96 11.41 -10.28
CA LEU A 10 26.66 12.12 -9.03
C LEU A 10 26.20 13.56 -9.31
N LEU A 11 25.00 13.91 -8.84
CA LEU A 11 24.48 15.28 -8.85
C LEU A 11 24.16 15.72 -7.42
N VAL A 12 25.03 16.54 -6.83
CA VAL A 12 24.79 17.15 -5.51
C VAL A 12 24.52 18.63 -5.71
N ASN A 13 23.34 19.07 -5.26
CA ASN A 13 22.85 20.44 -5.42
C ASN A 13 23.16 21.02 -6.82
N PRO A 14 22.62 20.42 -7.91
CA PRO A 14 22.99 20.80 -9.28
C PRO A 14 22.62 22.26 -9.63
N THR A 15 21.78 22.91 -8.84
CA THR A 15 21.40 24.33 -8.96
C THR A 15 22.34 25.28 -8.21
N GLY A 16 23.38 24.76 -7.55
CA GLY A 16 24.30 25.55 -6.72
C GLY A 16 23.86 25.62 -5.26
N ARG A 17 23.91 26.81 -4.66
CA ARG A 17 23.57 27.01 -3.24
C ARG A 17 22.08 26.73 -2.99
N PHE A 18 21.77 26.11 -1.85
CA PHE A 18 20.42 25.84 -1.40
C PHE A 18 20.25 26.30 0.05
N GLU A 19 20.15 27.61 0.24
CA GLU A 19 20.12 28.27 1.57
C GLU A 19 18.69 28.57 2.03
N ILE A 20 17.80 28.99 1.12
CA ILE A 20 16.38 29.24 1.39
C ILE A 20 15.58 27.97 1.08
N GLY A 21 14.83 27.47 2.06
CA GLY A 21 14.03 26.26 1.92
C GLY A 21 12.76 26.27 2.77
N GLY A 22 12.06 25.14 2.78
CA GLY A 22 10.79 24.98 3.49
C GLY A 22 9.66 25.86 2.94
N PRO A 23 8.63 26.16 3.75
CA PRO A 23 7.46 26.95 3.33
C PRO A 23 7.77 28.36 2.81
N MET A 24 8.95 28.90 3.14
CA MET A 24 9.39 30.20 2.62
C MET A 24 9.75 30.16 1.13
N GLY A 25 10.25 29.01 0.64
CA GLY A 25 10.65 28.84 -0.75
C GLY A 25 9.56 28.26 -1.65
N ASP A 26 8.71 27.37 -1.12
CA ASP A 26 7.63 26.73 -1.89
C ASP A 26 6.43 26.40 -0.97
N ALA A 27 5.22 26.62 -1.48
CA ALA A 27 3.99 26.37 -0.74
C ALA A 27 3.68 24.86 -0.67
N GLY A 28 3.68 24.31 0.54
CA GLY A 28 3.31 22.92 0.79
C GLY A 28 1.80 22.74 0.98
N LEU A 29 1.23 21.70 0.35
CA LEU A 29 -0.16 21.29 0.57
C LEU A 29 -0.23 19.77 0.84
N THR A 30 -1.12 19.39 1.76
CA THR A 30 -1.43 17.99 2.05
C THR A 30 -1.86 17.24 0.79
N GLY A 31 -1.34 16.02 0.60
CA GLY A 31 -1.72 15.18 -0.55
C GLY A 31 -1.03 15.54 -1.88
N ARG A 32 0.05 16.33 -1.86
CA ARG A 32 0.84 16.65 -3.07
C ARG A 32 2.08 15.77 -3.26
N LYS A 33 2.14 14.64 -2.56
CA LYS A 33 3.24 13.65 -2.60
C LYS A 33 2.75 12.20 -2.63
N ILE A 34 1.52 11.95 -3.11
CA ILE A 34 0.88 10.62 -3.08
C ILE A 34 1.68 9.49 -3.77
N ILE A 35 2.49 9.80 -4.79
CA ILE A 35 3.36 8.81 -5.43
C ILE A 35 4.62 8.51 -4.60
N ILE A 36 5.13 9.50 -3.86
CA ILE A 36 6.21 9.29 -2.86
C ILE A 36 5.67 8.51 -1.66
N ASP A 37 4.42 8.78 -1.25
CA ASP A 37 3.78 8.08 -0.13
C ASP A 37 3.57 6.59 -0.40
N THR A 38 3.54 6.17 -1.67
CA THR A 38 3.19 4.82 -2.11
C THR A 38 4.37 4.07 -2.75
N TYR A 39 4.35 3.88 -4.07
CA TYR A 39 5.19 2.92 -4.79
C TYR A 39 6.14 3.59 -5.80
N GLY A 40 6.35 4.91 -5.72
CA GLY A 40 7.34 5.60 -6.55
C GLY A 40 7.08 5.52 -8.06
N GLY A 41 5.83 5.28 -8.48
CA GLY A 41 5.42 5.14 -9.88
C GLY A 41 5.42 3.69 -10.41
N PHE A 42 5.77 2.71 -9.57
CA PHE A 42 5.79 1.30 -9.97
C PHE A 42 4.39 0.69 -10.10
N ALA A 43 3.44 1.14 -9.27
CA ALA A 43 2.07 0.64 -9.24
C ALA A 43 1.07 1.76 -9.57
N ARG A 44 -0.11 1.37 -10.07
CA ARG A 44 -1.20 2.30 -10.37
C ARG A 44 -1.71 2.97 -9.08
N HIS A 45 -2.21 4.20 -9.19
CA HIS A 45 -2.68 4.98 -8.05
C HIS A 45 -4.10 5.50 -8.26
N GLY A 46 -4.99 5.30 -7.28
CA GLY A 46 -6.42 5.68 -7.38
C GLY A 46 -6.70 7.18 -7.20
N GLY A 47 -5.71 7.96 -6.78
CA GLY A 47 -5.74 9.43 -6.71
C GLY A 47 -6.01 10.01 -5.32
N GLY A 48 -6.55 9.22 -4.39
CA GLY A 48 -6.81 9.66 -3.02
C GLY A 48 -5.53 9.90 -2.21
N ALA A 49 -5.42 11.06 -1.56
CA ALA A 49 -4.36 11.34 -0.58
C ALA A 49 -4.60 10.62 0.76
N PHE A 50 -3.55 10.43 1.56
CA PHE A 50 -3.65 9.75 2.86
C PHE A 50 -3.75 10.73 4.03
N SER A 51 -2.75 11.60 4.23
CA SER A 51 -2.63 12.50 5.39
C SER A 51 -3.86 13.40 5.62
N GLY A 52 -4.24 13.61 6.89
CA GLY A 52 -5.42 14.40 7.28
C GLY A 52 -6.77 13.66 7.25
N LYS A 53 -6.81 12.38 6.89
CA LYS A 53 -8.03 11.57 6.83
C LYS A 53 -8.11 10.59 7.99
N ASP A 54 -9.27 10.46 8.63
CA ASP A 54 -9.53 9.38 9.58
C ASP A 54 -9.73 8.04 8.81
N PRO A 55 -9.67 6.87 9.46
CA PRO A 55 -9.68 5.59 8.74
C PRO A 55 -11.05 5.19 8.18
N SER A 56 -12.13 5.95 8.43
CA SER A 56 -13.39 5.78 7.68
C SER A 56 -13.26 6.16 6.20
N LYS A 57 -12.24 6.95 5.85
CA LYS A 57 -11.98 7.36 4.46
C LYS A 57 -11.22 6.26 3.73
N VAL A 58 -11.91 5.57 2.83
CA VAL A 58 -11.39 4.44 2.05
C VAL A 58 -10.14 4.79 1.24
N ASP A 59 -9.96 6.06 0.86
CA ASP A 59 -8.71 6.53 0.24
C ASP A 59 -7.46 6.14 1.04
N ARG A 60 -7.54 6.12 2.38
CA ARG A 60 -6.46 5.67 3.26
C ARG A 60 -6.63 4.21 3.64
N SER A 61 -7.77 3.84 4.23
CA SER A 61 -7.93 2.53 4.85
C SER A 61 -7.92 1.41 3.81
N ALA A 62 -8.58 1.59 2.66
CA ALA A 62 -8.56 0.58 1.61
C ALA A 62 -7.19 0.52 0.92
N ALA A 63 -6.49 1.64 0.74
CA ALA A 63 -5.11 1.61 0.23
C ALA A 63 -4.16 0.83 1.15
N TYR A 64 -4.30 0.98 2.46
CA TYR A 64 -3.56 0.18 3.44
C TYR A 64 -3.97 -1.29 3.39
N ALA A 65 -5.27 -1.59 3.26
CA ALA A 65 -5.75 -2.96 3.10
C ALA A 65 -5.18 -3.60 1.82
N MET A 66 -5.10 -2.88 0.69
CA MET A 66 -4.52 -3.42 -0.55
C MET A 66 -3.03 -3.70 -0.41
N ARG A 67 -2.28 -2.85 0.31
CA ARG A 67 -0.90 -3.15 0.67
C ARG A 67 -0.82 -4.44 1.49
N TRP A 68 -1.67 -4.58 2.51
CA TRP A 68 -1.71 -5.74 3.39
C TRP A 68 -2.04 -7.03 2.63
N VAL A 69 -3.07 -7.00 1.78
CA VAL A 69 -3.45 -8.12 0.90
C VAL A 69 -2.29 -8.50 -0.02
N ALA A 70 -1.77 -7.56 -0.82
CA ALA A 70 -0.72 -7.83 -1.79
C ALA A 70 0.55 -8.38 -1.11
N LYS A 71 0.92 -7.82 0.06
CA LYS A 71 2.07 -8.29 0.84
C LYS A 71 1.86 -9.73 1.34
N ASN A 72 0.66 -10.07 1.82
CA ASN A 72 0.35 -11.43 2.26
C ASN A 72 0.29 -12.43 1.10
N VAL A 73 -0.24 -12.05 -0.06
CA VAL A 73 -0.23 -12.89 -1.28
C VAL A 73 1.19 -13.25 -1.69
N VAL A 74 2.09 -12.26 -1.71
CA VAL A 74 3.51 -12.50 -2.04
C VAL A 74 4.20 -13.32 -0.95
N ALA A 75 3.99 -12.99 0.33
CA ALA A 75 4.58 -13.73 1.45
C ALA A 75 4.09 -15.18 1.55
N ALA A 76 2.86 -15.46 1.10
CA ALA A 76 2.31 -16.82 1.02
C ALA A 76 2.89 -17.65 -0.15
N GLY A 77 3.67 -17.03 -1.03
CA GLY A 77 4.23 -17.69 -2.21
C GLY A 77 3.21 -17.93 -3.32
N LEU A 78 2.07 -17.23 -3.30
CA LEU A 78 1.05 -17.32 -4.34
C LEU A 78 1.46 -16.58 -5.62
N ALA A 79 2.30 -15.57 -5.49
CA ALA A 79 2.94 -14.87 -6.61
C ALA A 79 4.25 -14.19 -6.15
N SER A 80 5.19 -13.92 -7.06
CA SER A 80 6.38 -13.09 -6.72
C SER A 80 6.12 -11.59 -6.83
N ARG A 81 5.09 -11.19 -7.59
CA ARG A 81 4.60 -9.82 -7.75
C ARG A 81 3.07 -9.84 -7.73
N CYS A 82 2.47 -8.87 -7.04
CA CYS A 82 1.02 -8.75 -6.94
C CYS A 82 0.64 -7.26 -6.85
N GLU A 83 -0.25 -6.82 -7.73
CA GLU A 83 -0.97 -5.55 -7.65
C GLU A 83 -2.46 -5.86 -7.41
N VAL A 84 -3.07 -5.17 -6.45
CA VAL A 84 -4.48 -5.33 -6.11
C VAL A 84 -5.17 -3.97 -6.18
N GLN A 85 -6.28 -3.92 -6.90
CA GLN A 85 -7.14 -2.75 -7.01
C GLN A 85 -8.50 -3.03 -6.38
N VAL A 86 -9.01 -2.06 -5.62
CA VAL A 86 -10.36 -2.10 -5.04
C VAL A 86 -11.10 -0.81 -5.37
N ALA A 87 -12.40 -0.90 -5.59
CA ALA A 87 -13.28 0.26 -5.82
C ALA A 87 -14.49 0.21 -4.89
N TYR A 88 -14.96 1.40 -4.47
CA TYR A 88 -16.16 1.55 -3.63
C TYR A 88 -17.14 2.53 -4.24
N ALA A 89 -18.43 2.27 -4.04
CA ALA A 89 -19.48 3.25 -4.27
C ALA A 89 -19.83 3.95 -2.95
N ILE A 90 -20.08 5.26 -3.00
CA ILE A 90 -20.47 6.03 -1.80
C ILE A 90 -21.73 5.43 -1.16
N GLY A 91 -21.69 5.18 0.15
CA GLY A 91 -22.79 4.58 0.91
C GLY A 91 -22.94 3.06 0.78
N LYS A 92 -22.04 2.36 0.08
CA LYS A 92 -21.98 0.90 0.04
C LYS A 92 -20.77 0.40 0.85
N ALA A 93 -21.01 -0.57 1.73
CA ALA A 93 -19.95 -1.16 2.54
C ALA A 93 -19.08 -2.11 1.73
N GLU A 94 -19.70 -2.96 0.92
CA GLU A 94 -18.99 -3.90 0.05
C GLU A 94 -18.28 -3.16 -1.09
N PRO A 95 -17.06 -3.59 -1.47
CA PRO A 95 -16.43 -3.15 -2.70
C PRO A 95 -17.33 -3.41 -3.92
N VAL A 96 -17.27 -2.54 -4.92
CA VAL A 96 -17.91 -2.76 -6.22
C VAL A 96 -17.02 -3.54 -7.19
N GLY A 97 -15.75 -3.73 -6.85
CA GLY A 97 -14.82 -4.56 -7.60
C GLY A 97 -13.51 -4.75 -6.85
N LEU A 98 -12.96 -5.95 -6.99
CA LEU A 98 -11.61 -6.36 -6.62
C LEU A 98 -10.93 -6.85 -7.91
N PHE A 99 -9.70 -6.41 -8.17
CA PHE A 99 -8.93 -6.86 -9.34
C PHE A 99 -7.52 -7.23 -8.91
N VAL A 100 -7.06 -8.41 -9.32
CA VAL A 100 -5.75 -8.95 -8.97
C VAL A 100 -4.90 -9.11 -10.23
N GLU A 101 -3.70 -8.51 -10.22
CA GLU A 101 -2.71 -8.64 -11.30
C GLU A 101 -1.41 -9.18 -10.72
N THR A 102 -0.95 -10.30 -11.27
CA THR A 102 0.26 -11.01 -10.79
C THR A 102 1.43 -10.91 -11.77
N PHE A 103 1.23 -10.27 -12.92
CA PHE A 103 2.21 -10.05 -13.98
C PHE A 103 2.85 -11.36 -14.47
N GLY A 104 2.07 -12.44 -14.51
CA GLY A 104 2.53 -13.77 -14.92
C GLY A 104 3.44 -14.45 -13.91
N THR A 105 3.46 -14.00 -12.65
CA THR A 105 4.33 -14.55 -11.60
C THR A 105 3.61 -15.39 -10.55
N ASN A 106 2.31 -15.65 -10.78
CA ASN A 106 1.48 -16.49 -9.94
C ASN A 106 1.93 -17.96 -9.99
N THR A 107 1.83 -18.64 -8.86
CA THR A 107 2.13 -20.09 -8.72
C THR A 107 0.88 -20.97 -8.88
N ILE A 108 -0.30 -20.35 -8.79
CA ILE A 108 -1.61 -20.97 -9.04
C ILE A 108 -2.47 -20.01 -9.88
N ASP A 109 -3.59 -20.46 -10.43
CA ASP A 109 -4.50 -19.63 -11.23
C ASP A 109 -4.89 -18.32 -10.49
N THR A 110 -4.81 -17.17 -11.17
CA THR A 110 -5.13 -15.86 -10.58
C THR A 110 -6.55 -15.83 -10.01
N ASP A 111 -7.53 -16.47 -10.65
CA ASP A 111 -8.90 -16.58 -10.15
C ASP A 111 -8.99 -17.30 -8.78
N LYS A 112 -8.08 -18.24 -8.50
CA LYS A 112 -8.01 -18.90 -7.18
C LYS A 112 -7.40 -17.98 -6.15
N ILE A 113 -6.42 -17.16 -6.53
CA ILE A 113 -5.83 -16.13 -5.67
C ILE A 113 -6.89 -15.10 -5.30
N GLU A 114 -7.66 -14.60 -6.28
CA GLU A 114 -8.75 -13.64 -6.07
C GLU A 114 -9.81 -14.20 -5.11
N LYS A 115 -10.27 -15.45 -5.33
CA LYS A 115 -11.21 -16.11 -4.41
C LYS A 115 -10.66 -16.30 -3.00
N ALA A 116 -9.38 -16.68 -2.88
CA ALA A 116 -8.74 -16.81 -1.58
C ALA A 116 -8.63 -15.46 -0.86
N ILE A 117 -8.42 -14.36 -1.60
CA ILE A 117 -8.44 -13.01 -1.03
C ILE A 117 -9.85 -12.68 -0.51
N ASP A 118 -10.89 -12.90 -1.32
CA ASP A 118 -12.29 -12.64 -0.92
C ASP A 118 -12.72 -13.46 0.30
N GLU A 119 -12.21 -14.69 0.46
CA GLU A 119 -12.50 -15.52 1.64
C GLU A 119 -11.77 -15.05 2.90
N VAL A 120 -10.51 -14.62 2.77
CA VAL A 120 -9.64 -14.33 3.91
C VAL A 120 -9.76 -12.89 4.42
N PHE A 121 -10.08 -11.95 3.53
CA PHE A 121 -10.06 -10.52 3.80
C PHE A 121 -11.46 -9.91 3.70
N ASP A 122 -12.00 -9.45 4.82
CA ASP A 122 -13.22 -8.63 4.82
C ASP A 122 -12.86 -7.17 4.48
N LEU A 123 -13.07 -6.80 3.22
CA LEU A 123 -12.69 -5.51 2.67
C LEU A 123 -13.75 -4.40 2.89
N ARG A 124 -14.74 -4.61 3.75
CA ARG A 124 -15.64 -3.53 4.15
C ARG A 124 -14.91 -2.51 5.03
N PRO A 125 -15.20 -1.19 4.93
CA PRO A 125 -14.49 -0.16 5.69
C PRO A 125 -14.40 -0.43 7.20
N ALA A 126 -15.49 -0.88 7.82
CA ALA A 126 -15.51 -1.19 9.26
C ALA A 126 -14.66 -2.41 9.62
N ALA A 127 -14.62 -3.41 8.76
CA ALA A 127 -13.81 -4.61 8.96
C ALA A 127 -12.32 -4.31 8.76
N ILE A 128 -11.96 -3.50 7.76
CA ILE A 128 -10.59 -2.99 7.58
C ILE A 128 -10.13 -2.25 8.83
N ILE A 129 -10.95 -1.35 9.38
CA ILE A 129 -10.62 -0.60 10.60
C ILE A 129 -10.36 -1.54 11.78
N ARG A 130 -11.20 -2.58 11.94
CA ARG A 130 -11.09 -3.58 13.00
C ARG A 130 -9.82 -4.42 12.84
N ASP A 131 -9.62 -5.02 11.67
CA ASP A 131 -8.56 -6.01 11.43
C ASP A 131 -7.16 -5.38 11.41
N LEU A 132 -7.06 -4.14 10.94
CA LEU A 132 -5.82 -3.37 10.97
C LEU A 132 -5.68 -2.50 12.23
N ASP A 133 -6.64 -2.54 13.16
CA ASP A 133 -6.62 -1.78 14.41
C ASP A 133 -6.29 -0.29 14.17
N LEU A 134 -7.11 0.38 13.37
CA LEU A 134 -6.82 1.71 12.82
C LEU A 134 -7.30 2.87 13.71
N LEU A 135 -8.12 2.63 14.74
CA LEU A 135 -8.62 3.70 15.64
C LEU A 135 -7.59 4.04 16.72
N ARG A 136 -6.37 4.38 16.30
CA ARG A 136 -5.23 4.71 17.16
C ARG A 136 -4.45 5.91 16.60
N PRO A 137 -3.73 6.66 17.44
CA PRO A 137 -2.94 7.82 17.02
C PRO A 137 -1.60 7.42 16.37
N ILE A 138 -1.64 6.64 15.29
CA ILE A 138 -0.46 6.00 14.68
C ILE A 138 0.07 6.67 13.41
N TYR A 139 -0.62 7.71 12.91
CA TYR A 139 -0.45 8.19 11.53
C TYR A 139 0.64 9.25 11.33
N ALA A 140 1.13 9.92 12.39
CA ALA A 140 2.10 11.00 12.22
C ALA A 140 3.41 10.52 11.57
N GLN A 141 3.88 9.34 11.97
CA GLN A 141 5.09 8.70 11.44
C GLN A 141 4.97 8.21 9.98
N THR A 142 3.76 8.17 9.40
CA THR A 142 3.55 7.80 7.99
C THR A 142 3.71 9.01 7.05
N ALA A 143 3.58 10.24 7.57
CA ALA A 143 3.50 11.45 6.76
C ALA A 143 4.81 11.84 6.03
N ALA A 144 5.89 11.11 6.28
CA ALA A 144 7.16 11.20 5.57
C ALA A 144 7.80 9.81 5.45
N TYR A 145 8.67 9.66 4.45
CA TYR A 145 9.41 8.43 4.17
C TYR A 145 8.53 7.22 3.79
N GLY A 146 7.37 7.48 3.17
CA GLY A 146 6.48 6.46 2.65
C GLY A 146 5.60 5.82 3.71
N HIS A 147 4.39 5.45 3.29
CA HIS A 147 3.42 4.71 4.10
C HIS A 147 3.66 3.20 4.06
N PHE A 148 4.38 2.70 3.05
CA PHE A 148 4.59 1.28 2.78
C PHE A 148 6.06 0.89 2.81
N GLY A 149 6.34 -0.38 3.11
CA GLY A 149 7.69 -0.95 3.11
C GLY A 149 8.48 -0.78 4.41
N ARG A 150 7.88 -0.20 5.46
CA ARG A 150 8.50 -0.04 6.79
C ARG A 150 7.81 -0.95 7.80
N GLU A 151 8.51 -1.95 8.34
CA GLU A 151 7.95 -2.90 9.32
C GLU A 151 8.01 -2.35 10.74
N LEU A 152 7.18 -1.35 11.02
CA LEU A 152 7.06 -0.74 12.35
C LEU A 152 5.86 -1.34 13.11
N PRO A 153 5.89 -1.40 14.46
CA PRO A 153 4.83 -2.01 15.26
C PRO A 153 3.42 -1.49 14.95
N ASP A 154 3.33 -0.20 14.64
CA ASP A 154 2.06 0.47 14.34
C ASP A 154 1.55 0.27 12.91
N PHE A 155 2.40 -0.17 11.98
CA PHE A 155 2.05 -0.33 10.56
C PHE A 155 1.48 -1.72 10.36
N THR A 156 0.26 -1.90 10.85
CA THR A 156 -0.44 -3.19 10.85
C THR A 156 -0.65 -3.75 9.45
N TRP A 157 -0.77 -2.88 8.44
CA TRP A 157 -0.83 -3.26 7.02
C TRP A 157 0.48 -3.82 6.45
N GLU A 158 1.59 -3.74 7.19
CA GLU A 158 2.86 -4.39 6.82
C GLU A 158 3.00 -5.79 7.45
N ARG A 159 2.02 -6.27 8.22
CA ARG A 159 2.05 -7.64 8.76
C ARG A 159 1.77 -8.67 7.67
N THR A 160 2.35 -9.85 7.82
CA THR A 160 2.11 -11.03 6.97
C THR A 160 1.35 -12.11 7.75
N ASP A 161 0.35 -11.70 8.50
CA ASP A 161 -0.42 -12.50 9.47
C ASP A 161 -1.59 -13.28 8.85
N ARG A 162 -1.83 -13.13 7.54
CA ARG A 162 -2.86 -13.87 6.79
C ARG A 162 -2.29 -14.93 5.85
N VAL A 163 -0.97 -15.16 5.87
CA VAL A 163 -0.28 -16.12 4.99
C VAL A 163 -0.87 -17.52 5.06
N GLU A 164 -1.02 -18.09 6.26
CA GLU A 164 -1.52 -19.47 6.40
C GLU A 164 -3.00 -19.59 6.05
N ALA A 165 -3.81 -18.56 6.35
CA ALA A 165 -5.20 -18.50 5.93
C ALA A 165 -5.32 -18.45 4.39
N LEU A 166 -4.47 -17.67 3.73
CA LEU A 166 -4.39 -17.59 2.27
C LEU A 166 -4.00 -18.93 1.64
N LYS A 167 -2.94 -19.59 2.14
CA LYS A 167 -2.53 -20.90 1.62
C LYS A 167 -3.66 -21.91 1.73
N LYS A 168 -4.31 -21.97 2.89
CA LYS A 168 -5.45 -22.86 3.12
C LYS A 168 -6.61 -22.59 2.15
N ALA A 169 -7.00 -21.32 1.99
CA ALA A 169 -8.08 -20.94 1.06
C ALA A 169 -7.69 -21.20 -0.41
N ALA A 170 -6.40 -21.09 -0.73
CA ALA A 170 -5.84 -21.40 -2.05
C ALA A 170 -5.63 -22.91 -2.30
N GLY A 171 -5.80 -23.76 -1.29
CA GLY A 171 -5.61 -25.22 -1.38
C GLY A 171 -4.14 -25.68 -1.34
N LEU A 172 -3.27 -24.94 -0.65
CA LEU A 172 -1.84 -25.20 -0.46
C LEU A 172 -1.50 -25.55 0.99
#